data_AF-A0A3M9MPV8-F1
#
_entry.id   AF-A0A3M9MPV8-F1
#
_cell.length_a   1.000
_cell.length_b   1.000
_cell.length_c   1.000
_cell.angle_alpha   90.00
_cell.angle_beta   90.00
_cell.angle_gamma   90.00
#
_symmetry.space_group_name_H-M   'P 1'
#
loop_
_entity.id
_entity.type
_entity.pdbx_description
1 polymer ?
#
loop_
_entity_poly.entity_id
_entity_poly.type
_entity_poly.pdbx_seq_one_letter_code
_entity_poly.pdbx_strand_id
1 'polypeptide(L)'
;MEVKVRVPLKADIIYQGFTVTVAPNGQTWSINQLGAYANKSGVYIHHCNGEILYVGKATVGKWGNFGERLRREFQETSSSNSNLYRLLASQLQPIKTVMFDLFDLDMMVGSDSIHLSQERKALMMEQILIGVFEPKGNII
;
A
#
# COMPACT_ATOMS: atom_id res chain seq x y z
N MET A 1 -15.07 -16.63 -18.03
CA MET A 1 -15.18 -15.70 -16.89
C MET A 1 -14.22 -14.57 -17.17
N GLU A 2 -14.73 -13.33 -17.17
CA GLU A 2 -13.92 -12.14 -17.42
C GLU A 2 -13.95 -11.25 -16.18
N VAL A 3 -12.77 -10.77 -15.78
CA VAL A 3 -12.61 -9.75 -14.73
C VAL A 3 -11.87 -8.59 -15.34
N LYS A 4 -12.46 -7.40 -15.29
CA LYS A 4 -11.86 -6.16 -15.80
C LYS A 4 -11.24 -5.42 -14.63
N VAL A 5 -9.96 -5.08 -14.77
CA VAL A 5 -9.21 -4.34 -13.75
C VAL A 5 -8.68 -3.05 -14.36
N ARG A 6 -9.09 -1.92 -13.80
CA ARG A 6 -8.55 -0.61 -14.14
C ARG A 6 -7.31 -0.35 -13.30
N VAL A 7 -6.14 -0.53 -13.90
CA VAL A 7 -4.85 -0.25 -13.26
C VAL A 7 -4.57 1.26 -13.34
N PRO A 8 -4.21 1.94 -12.22
CA PRO A 8 -3.79 3.32 -12.24
C PRO A 8 -2.48 3.51 -13.02
N LEU A 9 -2.35 4.64 -13.73
CA LEU A 9 -1.12 4.94 -14.45
C LEU A 9 0.02 5.24 -13.46
N LYS A 10 1.24 4.84 -13.80
CA LYS A 10 2.42 5.13 -12.99
C LYS A 10 2.59 6.63 -12.75
N ALA A 11 2.32 7.47 -13.76
CA ALA A 11 2.37 8.92 -13.64
C ALA A 11 1.40 9.40 -12.55
N ASP A 12 0.15 8.93 -12.56
CA ASP A 12 -0.84 9.30 -11.56
C ASP A 12 -0.40 8.91 -10.15
N ILE A 13 0.16 7.70 -9.98
CA ILE A 13 0.70 7.24 -8.70
C ILE A 13 1.80 8.18 -8.20
N ILE A 14 2.75 8.56 -9.07
CA ILE A 14 3.90 9.39 -8.70
C ILE A 14 3.49 10.84 -8.37
N TYR A 15 2.51 11.39 -9.10
CA TYR A 15 2.00 12.73 -8.84
C TYR A 15 1.10 12.79 -7.60
N GLN A 16 0.45 11.67 -7.25
CA GLN A 16 -0.43 11.56 -6.10
C GLN A 16 0.28 11.03 -4.85
N GLY A 17 -0.49 10.96 -3.77
CA GLY A 17 -0.07 10.41 -2.49
C GLY A 17 0.38 11.48 -1.50
N PHE A 18 0.40 11.08 -0.24
CA PHE A 18 0.84 11.93 0.87
C PHE A 18 2.10 11.35 1.50
N THR A 19 2.89 12.21 2.12
CA THR A 19 4.14 11.81 2.77
C THR A 19 3.85 10.92 3.97
N VAL A 20 4.57 9.80 4.07
CA VAL A 20 4.58 8.92 5.23
C VAL A 20 6.02 8.82 5.74
N THR A 21 6.21 9.09 7.02
CA THR A 21 7.54 9.19 7.64
C THR A 21 7.87 7.91 8.40
N VAL A 22 9.10 7.43 8.21
CA VAL A 22 9.67 6.30 8.95
C VAL A 22 9.97 6.74 10.38
N ALA A 23 9.66 5.88 11.36
CA ALA A 23 9.98 6.06 12.76
C ALA A 23 11.13 5.12 13.16
N PRO A 24 12.38 5.64 13.24
CA PRO A 24 13.52 4.87 13.72
C PRO A 24 13.42 4.55 15.21
N ASN A 25 14.34 3.72 15.72
CA ASN A 25 14.38 3.35 17.13
C ASN A 25 14.35 4.58 18.05
N GLY A 26 13.51 4.52 19.08
CA GLY A 26 13.25 5.64 20.00
C GLY A 26 12.22 6.66 19.50
N GLN A 27 11.75 6.57 18.24
CA GLN A 27 10.63 7.37 17.73
C GLN A 27 9.34 6.56 17.64
N THR A 28 8.21 7.27 17.68
CA THR A 28 6.87 6.68 17.60
C THR A 28 6.24 7.03 16.26
N TRP A 29 5.79 6.01 15.53
CA TRP A 29 5.03 6.23 14.30
C TRP A 29 3.61 6.71 14.64
N SER A 30 3.14 7.77 13.97
CA SER A 30 1.83 8.37 14.23
C SER A 30 0.81 7.97 13.18
N ILE A 31 -0.31 7.37 13.60
CA ILE A 31 -1.41 7.00 12.70
C ILE A 31 -2.07 8.22 12.03
N ASN A 32 -1.98 9.39 12.66
CA ASN A 32 -2.60 10.62 12.18
C ASN A 32 -2.06 11.07 10.81
N GLN A 33 -0.84 10.64 10.44
CA GLN A 33 -0.27 10.96 9.14
C GLN A 33 -1.06 10.34 7.96
N LEU A 34 -1.92 9.34 8.23
CA LEU A 34 -2.79 8.74 7.21
C LEU A 34 -4.11 9.49 7.01
N GLY A 35 -4.43 10.46 7.87
CA GLY A 35 -5.69 11.21 7.81
C GLY A 35 -6.92 10.30 7.74
N ALA A 36 -7.79 10.55 6.75
CA ALA A 36 -9.02 9.80 6.54
C ALA A 36 -8.80 8.31 6.19
N TYR A 37 -7.58 7.89 5.83
CA TYR A 37 -7.26 6.50 5.53
C TYR A 37 -6.86 5.69 6.75
N ALA A 38 -6.59 6.31 7.91
CA ALA A 38 -6.09 5.64 9.10
C ALA A 38 -6.81 4.33 9.46
N ASN A 39 -8.14 4.35 9.41
CA ASN A 39 -9.01 3.23 9.79
C ASN A 39 -9.58 2.46 8.59
N LYS A 40 -9.13 2.77 7.37
CA LYS A 40 -9.59 2.11 6.15
C LYS A 40 -8.73 0.89 5.81
N SER A 41 -9.26 0.07 4.91
CA SER A 41 -8.60 -1.09 4.33
C SER A 41 -8.59 -0.96 2.82
N GLY A 42 -7.72 -1.71 2.14
CA GLY A 42 -7.58 -1.72 0.69
C GLY A 42 -6.14 -1.99 0.27
N VAL A 43 -5.70 -1.33 -0.80
CA VAL A 43 -4.36 -1.47 -1.39
C VAL A 43 -3.61 -0.15 -1.30
N TYR A 44 -2.31 -0.20 -1.06
CA TYR A 44 -1.44 0.96 -0.99
C TYR A 44 -0.14 0.75 -1.76
N ILE A 45 0.45 1.86 -2.17
CA ILE A 45 1.68 1.91 -2.96
C ILE A 45 2.62 2.92 -2.31
N HIS A 46 3.82 2.48 -1.94
CA HIS A 46 4.89 3.37 -1.51
C HIS A 46 5.77 3.72 -2.71
N HIS A 47 6.06 5.01 -2.87
CA HIS A 47 6.96 5.49 -3.90
C HIS A 47 7.87 6.59 -3.37
N CYS A 48 9.01 6.74 -4.01
CA CYS A 48 10.03 7.71 -3.66
C CYS A 48 10.75 8.12 -4.95
N ASN A 49 10.85 9.44 -5.20
CA ASN A 49 11.59 9.98 -6.34
C ASN A 49 11.23 9.35 -7.71
N GLY A 50 9.94 9.07 -7.95
CA GLY A 50 9.46 8.48 -9.20
C GLY A 50 9.62 6.96 -9.32
N GLU A 51 10.17 6.30 -8.31
CA GLU A 51 10.29 4.84 -8.22
C GLU A 51 9.21 4.26 -7.29
N ILE A 52 8.52 3.22 -7.74
CA ILE A 52 7.59 2.47 -6.90
C ILE A 52 8.42 1.48 -6.08
N LEU A 53 8.39 1.63 -4.76
CA LEU A 53 9.21 0.86 -3.84
C LEU A 53 8.52 -0.43 -3.39
N TYR A 54 7.22 -0.37 -3.14
CA TYR A 54 6.44 -1.46 -2.58
C TYR A 54 4.94 -1.29 -2.86
N VAL A 55 4.25 -2.40 -3.04
CA VAL A 55 2.78 -2.48 -3.09
C VAL A 55 2.34 -3.44 -2.00
N GLY A 56 1.35 -3.06 -1.22
CA GLY A 56 0.77 -3.94 -0.21
C GLY A 56 -0.72 -3.76 -0.06
N LYS A 57 -1.35 -4.68 0.66
CA LYS A 57 -2.76 -4.58 1.06
C LYS A 57 -2.94 -4.67 2.57
N ALA A 58 -3.99 -4.00 3.03
CA ALA A 58 -4.50 -4.10 4.39
C ALA A 58 -5.99 -4.47 4.31
N THR A 59 -6.35 -5.69 4.71
CA THR A 59 -7.75 -6.16 4.72
C THR A 59 -8.13 -6.59 6.12
N VAL A 60 -9.36 -6.24 6.54
CA VAL A 60 -9.90 -6.57 7.87
C VAL A 60 -9.73 -8.07 8.17
N GLY A 61 -9.28 -8.39 9.39
CA GLY A 61 -8.88 -9.75 9.81
C GLY A 61 -7.40 -9.82 10.18
N LYS A 62 -6.67 -10.83 9.69
CA LYS A 62 -5.28 -11.14 10.10
C LYS A 62 -4.29 -9.97 9.98
N TRP A 63 -4.54 -9.02 9.08
CA TRP A 63 -3.55 -7.99 8.70
C TRP A 63 -3.89 -6.57 9.15
N GLY A 64 -5.14 -6.29 9.53
CA GLY A 64 -5.55 -5.00 10.07
C GLY A 64 -5.95 -3.96 9.02
N ASN A 65 -6.13 -2.71 9.48
CA ASN A 65 -6.34 -1.53 8.64
C ASN A 65 -5.01 -0.91 8.17
N PHE A 66 -5.06 0.15 7.34
CA PHE A 66 -3.86 0.81 6.85
C PHE A 66 -2.97 1.32 7.99
N GLY A 67 -3.54 1.88 9.06
CA GLY A 67 -2.77 2.36 10.21
C GLY A 67 -1.95 1.26 10.88
N GLU A 68 -2.58 0.13 11.17
CA GLU A 68 -1.89 -1.02 11.77
C GLU A 68 -0.83 -1.61 10.86
N ARG A 69 -1.12 -1.68 9.56
CA ARG A 69 -0.21 -2.25 8.56
C ARG A 69 1.01 -1.36 8.35
N LEU A 70 0.81 -0.07 8.08
CA LEU A 70 1.92 0.85 7.85
C LEU A 70 2.76 1.06 9.10
N ARG A 71 2.17 1.01 10.31
CA ARG A 71 2.99 1.01 11.54
C ARG A 71 3.98 -0.14 11.58
N ARG A 72 3.59 -1.35 11.14
CA ARG A 72 4.48 -2.52 11.07
C ARG A 72 5.54 -2.40 9.97
N GLU A 73 5.40 -1.46 9.04
CA GLU A 73 6.33 -1.28 7.92
C GLU A 73 7.26 -0.09 8.14
N PHE A 74 6.77 0.97 8.78
CA PHE A 74 7.49 2.22 8.98
C PHE A 74 8.08 2.41 10.38
N GLN A 75 7.72 1.59 11.37
CA GLN A 75 8.30 1.68 12.72
C GLN A 75 9.30 0.55 12.96
N GLU A 76 10.54 0.90 13.30
CA GLU A 76 11.63 -0.08 13.47
C GLU A 76 11.26 -1.23 14.42
N THR A 77 10.78 -0.88 15.60
CA THR A 77 10.41 -1.85 16.65
C THR A 77 9.23 -2.72 16.25
N SER A 78 8.29 -2.20 15.46
CA SER A 78 7.11 -2.96 15.01
C SER A 78 7.37 -3.79 13.76
N SER A 79 8.38 -3.40 12.97
CA SER A 79 8.78 -4.09 11.74
C SER A 79 9.73 -5.26 11.96
N SER A 80 10.25 -5.40 13.19
CA SER A 80 11.34 -6.33 13.50
C SER A 80 12.54 -6.15 12.57
N ASN A 81 12.82 -4.89 12.16
CA ASN A 81 13.88 -4.52 11.22
C ASN A 81 13.80 -5.29 9.87
N SER A 82 12.58 -5.43 9.34
CA SER A 82 12.32 -6.15 8.08
C SER A 82 13.07 -5.56 6.88
N ASN A 83 13.21 -6.35 5.81
CA ASN A 83 13.78 -5.90 4.53
C ASN A 83 13.04 -4.66 4.00
N LEU A 84 11.72 -4.64 4.09
CA LEU A 84 10.90 -3.50 3.70
C LEU A 84 11.18 -2.27 4.58
N TYR A 85 11.24 -2.41 5.90
CA TYR A 85 11.59 -1.29 6.77
C TYR A 85 12.96 -0.71 6.41
N ARG A 86 13.98 -1.56 6.20
CA ARG A 86 15.32 -1.11 5.80
C ARG A 86 15.32 -0.40 4.44
N LEU A 87 14.55 -0.91 3.48
CA LEU A 87 14.36 -0.25 2.19
C LEU A 87 13.75 1.15 2.37
N LEU A 88 12.68 1.27 3.16
CA LEU A 88 12.02 2.54 3.44
C LEU A 88 12.95 3.51 4.22
N ALA A 89 13.61 3.03 5.26
CA ALA A 89 14.52 3.83 6.07
C ALA A 89 15.75 4.33 5.28
N SER A 90 16.16 3.63 4.22
CA SER A 90 17.28 4.02 3.37
C SER A 90 16.97 5.15 2.37
N GLN A 91 15.69 5.54 2.23
CA GLN A 91 15.29 6.56 1.27
C GLN A 91 15.74 7.96 1.72
N LEU A 92 16.44 8.68 0.84
CA LEU A 92 16.89 10.05 1.09
C LEU A 92 15.81 11.10 0.81
N GLN A 93 14.82 10.76 -0.02
CA GLN A 93 13.70 11.63 -0.37
C GLN A 93 12.44 11.20 0.39
N PRO A 94 11.46 12.10 0.59
CA PRO A 94 10.21 11.77 1.26
C PRO A 94 9.48 10.62 0.55
N ILE A 95 9.14 9.58 1.32
CA ILE A 95 8.30 8.49 0.84
C ILE A 95 6.87 9.00 0.77
N LYS A 96 6.25 8.83 -0.39
CA LYS A 96 4.83 9.10 -0.59
C LYS A 96 4.06 7.79 -0.66
N THR A 97 2.84 7.80 -0.14
CA THR A 97 1.93 6.67 -0.20
C THR A 97 0.64 7.05 -0.88
N VAL A 98 0.26 6.25 -1.88
CA VAL A 98 -1.07 6.27 -2.51
C VAL A 98 -1.88 5.13 -1.91
N MET A 99 -3.16 5.37 -1.62
CA MET A 99 -4.07 4.37 -1.04
C MET A 99 -5.35 4.32 -1.85
N PHE A 100 -5.81 3.12 -2.14
CA PHE A 100 -7.11 2.81 -2.71
C PHE A 100 -7.86 2.00 -1.66
N ASP A 101 -8.92 2.58 -1.10
CA ASP A 101 -9.72 1.86 -0.12
C ASP A 101 -10.63 0.80 -0.77
N LEU A 102 -11.31 -0.01 0.03
CA LEU A 102 -12.19 -1.07 -0.49
C LEU A 102 -13.31 -0.54 -1.40
N PHE A 103 -13.77 0.69 -1.20
CA PHE A 103 -14.78 1.32 -2.07
C PHE A 103 -14.18 1.75 -3.41
N ASP A 104 -12.97 2.32 -3.39
CA ASP A 104 -12.23 2.62 -4.62
C ASP A 104 -12.02 1.35 -5.44
N LEU A 105 -11.59 0.27 -4.79
CA LEU A 105 -11.33 -1.03 -5.40
C LEU A 105 -12.57 -1.68 -6.00
N ASP A 106 -13.75 -1.43 -5.42
CA ASP A 106 -15.02 -1.89 -5.97
C ASP A 106 -15.31 -1.29 -7.36
N MET A 107 -14.92 -0.02 -7.56
CA MET A 107 -15.06 0.67 -8.85
C MET A 107 -13.95 0.29 -9.85
N MET A 108 -12.79 -0.13 -9.36
CA MET A 108 -11.63 -0.48 -10.20
C MET A 108 -11.64 -1.93 -10.70
N VAL A 109 -12.29 -2.84 -9.96
CA VAL A 109 -12.34 -4.27 -10.28
C VAL A 109 -13.80 -4.69 -10.53
N GLY A 110 -14.15 -4.85 -11.81
CA GLY A 110 -15.45 -5.28 -12.26
C GLY A 110 -15.47 -6.74 -12.72
N SER A 111 -16.56 -7.44 -12.47
CA SER A 111 -16.77 -8.80 -12.96
C SER A 111 -18.22 -9.00 -13.39
N ASP A 112 -18.42 -9.36 -14.66
CA ASP A 112 -19.77 -9.43 -15.27
C ASP A 112 -20.54 -10.71 -14.88
N SER A 113 -19.83 -11.76 -14.42
CA SER A 113 -20.41 -13.09 -14.19
C SER A 113 -20.31 -13.62 -12.75
N ILE A 114 -19.63 -12.91 -11.84
CA ILE A 114 -19.44 -13.31 -10.44
C ILE A 114 -19.46 -12.09 -9.51
N HIS A 115 -19.87 -12.30 -8.26
CA HIS A 115 -19.72 -11.31 -7.22
C HIS A 115 -18.40 -11.56 -6.46
N LEU A 116 -17.42 -10.69 -6.66
CA LEU A 116 -16.15 -10.72 -5.92
C LEU A 116 -16.29 -9.88 -4.65
N SER A 117 -15.90 -10.44 -3.50
CA SER A 117 -15.80 -9.66 -2.27
C SER A 117 -14.72 -8.58 -2.40
N GLN A 118 -14.84 -7.51 -1.61
CA GLN A 118 -13.89 -6.41 -1.61
C GLN A 118 -12.46 -6.88 -1.28
N GLU A 119 -12.30 -7.86 -0.39
CA GLU A 119 -10.99 -8.41 -0.03
C GLU A 119 -10.36 -9.19 -1.20
N ARG A 120 -11.18 -9.89 -2.00
CA ARG A 120 -10.72 -10.56 -3.22
C ARG A 120 -10.30 -9.54 -4.26
N LYS A 121 -11.06 -8.45 -4.43
CA LYS A 121 -10.70 -7.34 -5.33
C LYS A 121 -9.39 -6.67 -4.88
N ALA A 122 -9.20 -6.46 -3.58
CA ALA A 122 -7.95 -5.94 -3.01
C ALA A 122 -6.77 -6.87 -3.29
N LEU A 123 -6.95 -8.18 -3.09
CA LEU A 123 -5.92 -9.18 -3.42
C LEU A 123 -5.57 -9.14 -4.91
N MET A 124 -6.57 -9.14 -5.79
CA MET A 124 -6.35 -9.08 -7.25
C MET A 124 -5.59 -7.81 -7.64
N MET A 125 -6.01 -6.66 -7.12
CA MET A 125 -5.35 -5.38 -7.40
C MET A 125 -3.90 -5.37 -6.90
N GLU A 126 -3.62 -5.82 -5.67
CA GLU A 126 -2.26 -5.94 -5.14
C GLU A 126 -1.37 -6.77 -6.08
N GLN A 127 -1.82 -7.98 -6.44
CA GLN A 127 -1.02 -8.89 -7.27
C GLN A 127 -0.80 -8.34 -8.69
N ILE A 128 -1.80 -7.68 -9.27
CA ILE A 128 -1.66 -7.03 -10.59
C ILE A 128 -0.66 -5.88 -10.53
N LEU A 129 -0.74 -5.02 -9.52
CA LEU A 129 0.19 -3.90 -9.37
C LEU A 129 1.62 -4.38 -9.11
N ILE A 130 1.81 -5.46 -8.34
CA ILE A 130 3.12 -6.09 -8.17
C ILE A 130 3.64 -6.61 -9.51
N GLY A 131 2.82 -7.33 -10.29
CA GLY A 131 3.23 -7.85 -11.59
C GLY A 131 3.48 -6.77 -12.65
N VAL A 132 2.79 -5.63 -12.58
CA VAL A 132 2.96 -4.53 -13.53
C VAL A 132 4.17 -3.65 -13.20
N PHE A 133 4.44 -3.41 -11.90
CA PHE A 133 5.46 -2.46 -11.47
C PHE A 133 6.74 -3.10 -10.94
N GLU A 134 6.72 -4.40 -10.63
CA GLU A 134 7.84 -5.18 -10.11
C GLU A 134 8.64 -4.46 -9.01
N PRO A 135 7.98 -3.90 -7.98
CA PRO A 135 8.65 -3.14 -6.94
C PRO A 135 9.65 -3.99 -6.16
N LYS A 136 10.85 -3.43 -5.95
CA LYS A 136 11.94 -4.11 -5.23
C LYS A 136 11.48 -4.65 -3.88
N GLY A 137 10.67 -3.90 -3.13
CA GLY A 137 10.16 -4.26 -1.81
C GLY A 137 9.28 -5.53 -1.77
N ASN A 138 8.75 -5.98 -2.91
CA ASN A 138 7.90 -7.19 -2.98
C ASN A 138 8.67 -8.45 -3.39
N ILE A 139 9.96 -8.31 -3.78
CA ILE A 139 10.82 -9.42 -4.23
C ILE A 139 11.70 -9.95 -3.06
N ILE A 140 11.81 -9.19 -1.96
CA ILE A 140 12.76 -9.39 -0.84
C ILE A 140 12.22 -10.28 0.28
#